data_AF-A0A7Y2GWN6-F1
#
_entry.id   AF-A0A7Y2GWN6-F1
#
_cell.length_a   1.000
_cell.length_b   1.000
_cell.length_c   1.000
_cell.angle_alpha   90.00
_cell.angle_beta   90.00
_cell.angle_gamma   90.00
#
_symmetry.space_group_name_H-M   'P 1'
#
loop_
_entity.id
_entity.type
_entity.pdbx_description
1 polymer ?
#
loop_
_entity_poly.entity_id
_entity_poly.type
_entity_poly.pdbx_seq_one_letter_code
_entity_poly.pdbx_strand_id
1 'polypeptide(L)'
;MNRATKEQNTEFRQKGYVVVRDAVPGEIIQSVSEAVNKIVDRAVAGEFTDPPFKWLDEAARIPYWMNDLLTPRKYYPAFGEFLDTIISPFIESLLGAPVRCSWFSMLTCGSGIPYTTPVHRDNSKLGSEDELETLENFDMQQCYIQAPILANDHFLQMIPGSNSRAATPEEIGAQEAGWEGES
;
A
#
# COMPACT_ATOMS: atom_id res chain seq x y z
N MET A 1 16.59 -1.44 7.36
CA MET A 1 17.32 -1.32 6.08
C MET A 1 17.27 0.14 5.66
N ASN A 2 18.40 0.80 5.36
CA ASN A 2 18.39 2.27 5.22
C ASN A 2 18.46 2.76 3.77
N ARG A 3 18.90 1.93 2.80
CA ARG A 3 19.04 2.31 1.38
C ARG A 3 18.94 1.11 0.44
N ALA A 4 18.43 1.34 -0.76
CA ALA A 4 18.40 0.38 -1.86
C ALA A 4 19.80 0.15 -2.46
N THR A 5 20.10 -1.08 -2.86
CA THR A 5 21.32 -1.41 -3.60
C THR A 5 21.24 -0.94 -5.07
N LYS A 6 22.35 -1.03 -5.81
CA LYS A 6 22.37 -0.71 -7.25
C LYS A 6 21.50 -1.68 -8.05
N GLU A 7 21.51 -2.95 -7.64
CA GLU A 7 20.72 -4.01 -8.24
C GLU A 7 19.23 -3.75 -8.02
N GLN A 8 18.85 -3.40 -6.78
CA GLN A 8 17.47 -3.03 -6.44
C GLN A 8 16.99 -1.79 -7.20
N ASN A 9 17.85 -0.78 -7.34
CA ASN A 9 17.55 0.40 -8.16
C ASN A 9 17.34 0.04 -9.65
N THR A 10 18.19 -0.84 -10.17
CA THR A 10 18.09 -1.30 -11.56
C THR A 10 16.81 -2.09 -11.78
N GLU A 11 16.50 -3.00 -10.86
CA GLU A 11 15.25 -3.77 -10.88
C GLU A 11 14.03 -2.87 -10.79
N PHE A 12 14.02 -1.91 -9.87
CA PHE A 12 12.91 -0.96 -9.69
C PHE A 12 12.64 -0.17 -10.97
N ARG A 13 13.69 0.35 -11.63
CA ARG A 13 13.55 1.08 -12.91
C ARG A 13 13.08 0.20 -14.07
N GLN A 14 13.51 -1.07 -14.11
CA GLN A 14 13.16 -1.99 -15.21
C GLN A 14 11.77 -2.62 -15.05
N LYS A 15 11.38 -2.96 -13.82
CA LYS A 15 10.15 -3.70 -13.53
C LYS A 15 9.03 -2.81 -13.00
N GLY A 16 9.33 -1.61 -12.53
CA GLY A 16 8.38 -0.74 -11.82
C GLY A 16 8.17 -1.11 -10.36
N TYR A 17 8.84 -2.15 -9.85
CA TYR A 17 8.76 -2.56 -8.44
C TYR A 17 10.04 -3.28 -8.01
N VAL A 18 10.26 -3.36 -6.70
CA VAL A 18 11.31 -4.18 -6.09
C VAL A 18 10.76 -4.85 -4.83
N VAL A 19 11.06 -6.13 -4.66
CA VAL A 19 10.68 -6.87 -3.45
C VAL A 19 11.88 -6.94 -2.51
N VAL A 20 11.66 -6.50 -1.28
CA VAL A 20 12.69 -6.50 -0.25
C VAL A 20 12.26 -7.42 0.88
N ARG A 21 13.04 -8.47 1.12
CA ARG A 21 12.82 -9.39 2.24
C ARG A 21 13.53 -8.87 3.48
N ASP A 22 12.92 -9.11 4.64
CA ASP A 22 13.46 -8.75 5.94
C ASP A 22 13.85 -7.26 6.04
N ALA A 23 13.07 -6.40 5.35
CA ALA A 23 13.36 -4.98 5.22
C ALA A 23 13.17 -4.20 6.54
N VAL A 24 12.18 -4.63 7.32
CA VAL A 24 11.70 -3.97 8.53
C VAL A 24 12.14 -4.79 9.75
N PRO A 25 12.84 -4.20 10.73
CA PRO A 25 13.16 -4.87 11.99
C PRO A 25 11.90 -5.34 12.73
N GLY A 26 12.00 -6.49 13.40
CA GLY A 26 10.88 -7.06 14.15
C GLY A 26 10.32 -6.12 15.22
N GLU A 27 11.18 -5.34 15.90
CA GLU A 27 10.73 -4.36 16.89
C GLU A 27 9.83 -3.25 16.30
N ILE A 28 10.10 -2.83 15.05
CA ILE A 28 9.32 -1.80 14.36
C ILE A 28 7.99 -2.39 13.91
N ILE A 29 8.00 -3.62 13.37
CA ILE A 29 6.77 -4.35 13.02
C ILE A 29 5.87 -4.46 14.26
N GLN A 30 6.43 -4.92 15.39
CA GLN A 30 5.70 -5.04 16.65
C GLN A 30 5.11 -3.70 17.09
N SER A 31 5.90 -2.62 17.06
CA SER A 31 5.44 -1.29 17.48
C SER A 31 4.30 -0.76 16.62
N VAL A 32 4.35 -0.98 15.30
CA VAL A 32 3.28 -0.61 14.36
C VAL A 32 2.03 -1.48 14.59
N SER A 33 2.19 -2.80 14.78
CA SER A 33 1.08 -3.70 15.10
C SER A 33 0.39 -3.33 16.41
N GLU A 34 1.14 -2.98 17.45
CA GLU A 34 0.59 -2.52 18.72
C GLU A 34 -0.17 -1.20 18.57
N ALA A 35 0.34 -0.26 17.76
CA ALA A 35 -0.36 0.98 17.46
C ALA A 35 -1.69 0.75 16.74
N VAL A 36 -1.71 -0.16 15.74
CA VAL A 36 -2.94 -0.60 15.06
C VAL A 36 -3.92 -1.21 16.07
N ASN A 37 -3.47 -2.12 16.93
CA ASN A 37 -4.33 -2.74 17.94
C ASN A 37 -4.95 -1.71 18.89
N LYS A 38 -4.20 -0.68 19.29
CA LYS A 38 -4.75 0.42 20.09
C LYS A 38 -5.83 1.22 19.36
N ILE A 39 -5.72 1.43 18.05
CA ILE A 39 -6.80 2.04 17.25
C ILE A 39 -8.05 1.16 17.32
N VAL A 40 -7.90 -0.15 17.11
CA VAL A 40 -8.99 -1.13 17.14
C VAL A 40 -9.64 -1.17 18.53
N ASP A 41 -8.86 -1.17 19.62
CA ASP A 41 -9.37 -1.11 20.99
C ASP A 41 -10.26 0.12 21.22
N ARG A 42 -9.79 1.28 20.78
CA ARG A 42 -10.54 2.55 20.87
C ARG A 42 -11.80 2.54 20.01
N ALA A 43 -11.77 1.88 18.86
CA ALA A 43 -12.94 1.67 18.01
C ALA A 43 -14.00 0.80 18.69
N VAL A 44 -13.60 -0.33 19.29
CA VAL A 44 -14.50 -1.18 20.08
C VAL A 44 -15.08 -0.43 21.29
N ALA A 45 -14.30 0.47 21.90
CA ALA A 45 -14.75 1.33 22.98
C ALA A 45 -15.70 2.47 22.53
N GLY A 46 -15.96 2.63 21.23
CA GLY A 46 -16.88 3.62 20.70
C GLY A 46 -16.30 5.04 20.55
N GLU A 47 -14.97 5.21 20.55
CA GLU A 47 -14.34 6.54 20.40
C GLU A 47 -14.48 7.13 18.98
N PHE A 48 -14.94 6.33 18.04
CA PHE A 48 -15.07 6.70 16.64
C PHE A 48 -16.53 6.90 16.24
N THR A 49 -17.08 8.09 16.49
CA THR A 49 -18.52 8.39 16.29
C THR A 49 -18.86 9.15 15.01
N ASP A 50 -18.02 10.08 14.55
CA ASP A 50 -18.22 10.81 13.29
C ASP A 50 -16.89 11.02 12.53
N PRO A 51 -16.70 10.43 11.34
CA PRO A 51 -17.48 9.29 10.84
C PRO A 51 -17.30 8.07 11.76
N PRO A 52 -18.27 7.13 11.77
CA PRO A 52 -18.14 5.90 12.53
C PRO A 52 -16.98 5.04 12.01
N PHE A 53 -16.37 4.28 12.91
CA PHE A 53 -15.37 3.28 12.51
C PHE A 53 -16.01 2.20 11.63
N LYS A 54 -15.34 1.85 10.54
CA LYS A 54 -15.83 0.84 9.61
C LYS A 54 -15.24 -0.52 9.95
N TRP A 55 -16.11 -1.50 10.13
CA TRP A 55 -15.74 -2.88 10.42
C TRP A 55 -15.99 -3.76 9.19
N LEU A 56 -15.07 -4.68 8.95
CA LEU A 56 -15.36 -5.85 8.11
C LEU A 56 -16.11 -6.88 8.96
N ASP A 57 -15.62 -7.09 10.18
CA ASP A 57 -16.23 -7.94 11.20
C ASP A 57 -15.85 -7.41 12.58
N GLU A 58 -16.79 -6.76 13.26
CA GLU A 58 -16.56 -6.15 14.57
C GLU A 58 -16.34 -7.21 15.66
N ALA A 59 -17.05 -8.33 15.60
CA ALA A 59 -16.95 -9.40 16.59
C ALA A 59 -15.57 -10.07 16.54
N ALA A 60 -15.03 -10.26 15.33
CA ALA A 60 -13.66 -10.73 15.12
C ALA A 60 -12.60 -9.62 15.25
N ARG A 61 -13.02 -8.37 15.49
CA ARG A 61 -12.16 -7.18 15.59
C ARG A 61 -11.35 -6.91 14.32
N ILE A 62 -11.93 -7.20 13.16
CA ILE A 62 -11.30 -6.99 11.85
C ILE A 62 -11.82 -5.67 11.28
N PRO A 63 -10.99 -4.61 11.28
CA PRO A 63 -11.40 -3.35 10.69
C PRO A 63 -11.59 -3.53 9.19
N TYR A 64 -12.45 -2.71 8.59
CA TYR A 64 -12.38 -2.49 7.14
C TYR A 64 -11.09 -1.73 6.80
N TRP A 65 -10.93 -1.30 5.55
CA TRP A 65 -9.82 -0.42 5.17
C TRP A 65 -9.69 0.78 6.11
N MET A 66 -8.54 0.88 6.79
CA MET A 66 -8.21 1.99 7.67
C MET A 66 -7.35 3.02 6.94
N ASN A 67 -7.99 4.05 6.44
CA ASN A 67 -7.33 5.23 5.90
C ASN A 67 -6.90 6.22 7.01
N ASP A 68 -6.15 7.24 6.61
CA ASP A 68 -5.87 8.44 7.40
C ASP A 68 -5.16 8.19 8.75
N LEU A 69 -4.24 7.22 8.76
CA LEU A 69 -3.49 6.81 9.96
C LEU A 69 -2.60 7.93 10.53
N LEU A 70 -2.28 8.96 9.74
CA LEU A 70 -1.50 10.12 10.18
C LEU A 70 -2.35 11.28 10.70
N THR A 71 -3.68 11.11 10.80
CA THR A 71 -4.53 12.14 11.43
C THR A 71 -4.41 12.11 12.95
N PRO A 72 -4.59 13.25 13.66
CA PRO A 72 -4.47 13.31 15.12
C PRO A 72 -5.32 12.27 15.87
N ARG A 73 -6.44 11.85 15.27
CA ARG A 73 -7.35 10.86 15.87
C ARG A 73 -6.77 9.44 15.88
N LYS A 74 -6.04 9.06 14.82
CA LYS A 74 -5.51 7.71 14.61
C LYS A 74 -4.00 7.63 14.79
N TYR A 75 -3.30 8.76 14.87
CA TYR A 75 -1.86 8.81 14.90
C TYR A 75 -1.27 8.20 16.18
N TYR A 76 -0.21 7.41 15.98
CA TYR A 76 0.69 6.94 17.01
C TYR A 76 2.14 7.20 16.58
N PRO A 77 3.06 7.52 17.53
CA PRO A 77 4.47 7.77 17.21
C PRO A 77 5.14 6.66 16.40
N ALA A 78 4.76 5.40 16.63
CA ALA A 78 5.28 4.24 15.89
C ALA A 78 5.11 4.36 14.37
N PHE A 79 4.05 5.03 13.89
CA PHE A 79 3.87 5.28 12.46
C PHE A 79 4.89 6.27 11.91
N GLY A 80 5.14 7.36 12.66
CA GLY A 80 6.16 8.34 12.30
C GLY A 80 7.56 7.72 12.31
N GLU A 81 7.89 6.97 13.37
CA GLU A 81 9.17 6.26 13.48
C GLU A 81 9.36 5.27 12.33
N PHE A 82 8.35 4.48 11.98
CA PHE A 82 8.42 3.56 10.85
C PHE A 82 8.67 4.30 9.52
N LEU A 83 7.94 5.40 9.29
CA LEU A 83 8.09 6.21 8.09
C LEU A 83 9.49 6.84 8.01
N ASP A 84 9.96 7.46 9.07
CA ASP A 84 11.21 8.22 9.07
C ASP A 84 12.46 7.32 9.08
N THR A 85 12.39 6.17 9.74
CA THR A 85 13.57 5.30 9.91
C THR A 85 13.72 4.25 8.81
N ILE A 86 12.60 3.76 8.25
CA ILE A 86 12.61 2.65 7.30
C ILE A 86 12.17 3.12 5.92
N ILE A 87 11.00 3.74 5.82
CA ILE A 87 10.32 3.96 4.54
C ILE A 87 10.95 5.11 3.75
N SER A 88 10.99 6.32 4.32
CA SER A 88 11.49 7.50 3.62
C SER A 88 12.93 7.32 3.13
N PRO A 89 13.91 6.86 3.94
CA PRO A 89 15.28 6.67 3.47
C PRO A 89 15.40 5.67 2.32
N PHE A 90 14.58 4.61 2.34
CA PHE A 90 14.57 3.61 1.28
C PHE A 90 13.97 4.17 -0.01
N ILE A 91 12.81 4.83 0.04
CA ILE A 91 12.19 5.44 -1.15
C ILE A 91 13.08 6.55 -1.72
N GLU A 92 13.62 7.43 -0.89
CA GLU A 92 14.55 8.48 -1.33
C GLU A 92 15.76 7.90 -2.07
N SER A 93 16.24 6.73 -1.65
CA SER A 93 17.33 6.03 -2.32
C SER A 93 16.95 5.39 -3.66
N LEU A 94 15.66 5.09 -3.89
CA LEU A 94 15.14 4.62 -5.17
C LEU A 94 14.85 5.77 -6.15
N LEU A 95 14.26 6.86 -5.63
CA LEU A 95 13.85 8.01 -6.45
C LEU A 95 14.99 9.01 -6.67
N GLY A 96 16.00 9.02 -5.80
CA GLY A 96 17.13 9.95 -5.87
C GLY A 96 16.80 11.38 -5.43
N ALA A 97 15.66 11.59 -4.77
CA ALA A 97 15.20 12.88 -4.28
C ALA A 97 14.49 12.75 -2.93
N PRO A 98 14.44 13.81 -2.10
CA PRO A 98 13.65 13.82 -0.86
C PRO A 98 12.17 13.56 -1.12
N VAL A 99 11.50 12.84 -0.22
CA VAL A 99 10.08 12.48 -0.36
C VAL A 99 9.21 13.04 0.75
N ARG A 100 7.90 13.06 0.51
CA ARG A 100 6.88 13.36 1.52
C ARG A 100 5.82 12.27 1.48
N CYS A 101 5.44 11.76 2.65
CA CYS A 101 4.33 10.83 2.76
C CYS A 101 3.02 11.58 2.47
N SER A 102 2.36 11.24 1.37
CA SER A 102 1.04 11.76 1.01
C SER A 102 -0.09 10.94 1.62
N TRP A 103 0.10 9.62 1.73
CA TRP A 103 -0.93 8.70 2.17
C TRP A 103 -0.35 7.51 2.94
N PHE A 104 -0.96 7.21 4.09
CA PHE A 104 -0.62 6.05 4.90
C PHE A 104 -1.91 5.38 5.39
N SER A 105 -2.10 4.13 5.00
CA SER A 105 -3.32 3.37 5.27
C SER A 105 -3.00 1.90 5.51
N MET A 106 -3.96 1.18 6.09
CA MET A 106 -3.89 -0.26 6.31
C MET A 106 -5.04 -0.95 5.59
N LEU A 107 -4.67 -1.80 4.63
CA LEU A 107 -5.59 -2.69 3.92
C LEU A 107 -5.82 -3.94 4.76
N THR A 108 -7.05 -4.44 4.77
CA THR A 108 -7.43 -5.62 5.53
C THR A 108 -8.24 -6.61 4.72
N CYS A 109 -8.04 -7.89 5.03
CA CYS A 109 -8.83 -9.02 4.56
C CYS A 109 -9.12 -9.93 5.75
N GLY A 110 -10.14 -10.78 5.67
CA GLY A 110 -10.49 -11.67 6.79
C GLY A 110 -11.97 -12.03 6.85
N SER A 111 -12.36 -12.79 7.86
CA SER A 111 -13.74 -13.29 8.05
C SER A 111 -14.35 -13.97 6.81
N GLY A 112 -13.52 -14.70 6.06
CA GLY A 112 -13.95 -15.34 4.81
C GLY A 112 -14.14 -14.40 3.63
N ILE A 113 -13.88 -13.10 3.80
CA ILE A 113 -13.96 -12.10 2.73
C ILE A 113 -12.55 -11.91 2.16
N PRO A 114 -12.33 -12.30 0.89
CA PRO A 114 -11.05 -12.07 0.23
C PRO A 114 -10.87 -10.58 -0.04
N TYR A 115 -9.64 -10.08 0.10
CA TYR A 115 -9.30 -8.76 -0.45
C TYR A 115 -8.94 -8.94 -1.92
N THR A 116 -9.80 -8.44 -2.79
CA THR A 116 -9.59 -8.45 -4.23
C THR A 116 -9.55 -7.01 -4.72
N THR A 117 -8.63 -6.74 -5.64
CA THR A 117 -8.58 -5.47 -6.37
C THR A 117 -8.36 -5.81 -7.82
N PRO A 118 -9.20 -5.30 -8.76
CA PRO A 118 -8.99 -5.52 -10.18
C PRO A 118 -7.60 -5.06 -10.61
N VAL A 119 -7.13 -5.57 -11.75
CA VAL A 119 -5.92 -5.04 -12.38
C VAL A 119 -6.16 -3.55 -12.66
N HIS A 120 -5.29 -2.69 -12.15
CA HIS A 120 -5.40 -1.25 -12.31
C HIS A 120 -4.01 -0.60 -12.22
N ARG A 121 -3.96 0.70 -12.47
CA ARG A 121 -2.86 1.57 -12.05
C ARG A 121 -3.40 2.65 -11.15
N ASP A 122 -2.58 3.07 -10.19
CA ASP A 122 -2.96 4.13 -9.26
C ASP A 122 -3.17 5.48 -9.97
N ASN A 123 -2.40 5.75 -11.02
CA ASN A 123 -2.31 7.08 -11.65
C ASN A 123 -2.98 7.19 -13.02
N SER A 124 -3.37 6.08 -13.65
CA SER A 124 -3.93 6.10 -15.01
C SER A 124 -4.98 5.02 -15.21
N LYS A 125 -5.93 5.26 -16.12
CA LYS A 125 -6.85 4.21 -16.58
C LYS A 125 -6.18 3.37 -17.67
N LEU A 126 -6.23 2.04 -17.58
CA LEU A 126 -5.68 1.18 -18.64
C LEU A 126 -6.49 1.34 -19.93
N GLY A 127 -5.80 1.45 -21.07
CA GLY A 127 -6.39 1.62 -22.40
C GLY A 127 -6.90 3.04 -22.69
N SER A 128 -6.60 4.01 -21.84
CA SER A 128 -6.99 5.41 -22.08
C SER A 128 -6.11 6.07 -23.16
N GLU A 129 -6.65 7.06 -23.86
CA GLU A 129 -5.91 7.77 -24.93
C GLU A 129 -4.65 8.48 -24.41
N ASP A 130 -4.69 8.94 -23.15
CA ASP A 130 -3.63 9.66 -22.44
C ASP A 130 -2.77 8.76 -21.54
N GLU A 131 -2.89 7.43 -21.68
CA GLU A 131 -2.22 6.48 -20.78
C GLU A 131 -0.70 6.66 -20.76
N LEU A 132 -0.06 6.73 -21.92
CA LEU A 132 1.39 6.88 -22.04
C LEU A 132 1.87 8.25 -21.54
N GLU A 133 1.15 9.32 -21.88
CA GLU A 133 1.45 10.67 -21.40
C GLU A 133 1.38 10.72 -19.87
N THR A 134 0.37 10.07 -19.29
CA THR A 134 0.23 9.97 -17.83
C THR A 134 1.40 9.22 -17.20
N LEU A 135 1.82 8.09 -17.78
CA LEU A 135 2.99 7.34 -17.29
C LEU A 135 4.27 8.19 -17.33
N GLU A 136 4.50 8.91 -18.42
CA GLU A 136 5.67 9.81 -18.56
C GLU A 136 5.63 10.95 -17.53
N ASN A 137 4.46 11.53 -17.30
CA ASN A 137 4.29 12.62 -16.33
C ASN A 137 4.53 12.19 -14.88
N PHE A 138 4.23 10.93 -14.54
CA PHE A 138 4.42 10.38 -13.19
C PHE A 138 5.67 9.51 -13.04
N ASP A 139 6.49 9.36 -14.10
CA ASP A 139 7.64 8.46 -14.10
C ASP A 139 8.55 8.73 -12.91
N MET A 140 8.57 7.77 -11.98
CA MET A 140 9.41 7.80 -10.77
C MET A 140 9.20 9.05 -9.90
N GLN A 141 8.04 9.70 -9.99
CA GLN A 141 7.68 10.82 -9.11
C GLN A 141 6.94 10.36 -7.85
N GLN A 142 6.37 9.16 -7.90
CA GLN A 142 5.61 8.56 -6.81
C GLN A 142 6.04 7.11 -6.63
N CYS A 143 6.03 6.66 -5.38
CA CYS A 143 6.35 5.28 -5.03
C CYS A 143 5.41 4.84 -3.90
N TYR A 144 4.81 3.68 -4.10
CA TYR A 144 3.95 3.04 -3.11
C TYR A 144 4.73 1.92 -2.43
N ILE A 145 4.47 1.74 -1.14
CA ILE A 145 4.99 0.59 -0.39
C ILE A 145 3.82 -0.18 0.18
N GLN A 146 3.88 -1.49 -0.02
CA GLN A 146 3.05 -2.44 0.69
C GLN A 146 3.96 -3.30 1.57
N ALA A 147 3.69 -3.28 2.87
CA ALA A 147 4.40 -4.10 3.85
C ALA A 147 3.39 -5.07 4.47
N PRO A 148 3.42 -6.35 4.08
CA PRO A 148 2.68 -7.39 4.78
C PRO A 148 3.13 -7.42 6.24
N ILE A 149 2.18 -7.38 7.18
CA ILE A 149 2.47 -7.28 8.62
C ILE A 149 2.42 -8.68 9.25
N LEU A 150 1.58 -9.57 8.72
CA LEU A 150 1.44 -10.95 9.17
C LEU A 150 2.21 -11.92 8.26
N ALA A 151 2.69 -13.02 8.84
CA ALA A 151 3.47 -14.03 8.12
C ALA A 151 2.68 -14.74 7.00
N ASN A 152 1.35 -14.73 7.08
CA ASN A 152 0.43 -15.32 6.13
C ASN A 152 -0.28 -14.29 5.24
N ASP A 153 0.11 -13.02 5.30
CA ASP A 153 -0.44 -12.01 4.40
C ASP A 153 -0.08 -12.32 2.95
N HIS A 154 -1.02 -12.04 2.05
CA HIS A 154 -0.80 -12.18 0.62
C HIS A 154 -0.02 -10.99 0.07
N PHE A 155 0.85 -11.26 -0.91
CA PHE A 155 1.64 -10.25 -1.59
C PHE A 155 0.85 -9.63 -2.74
N LEU A 156 1.11 -8.34 -2.98
CA LEU A 156 0.69 -7.65 -4.20
C LEU A 156 1.22 -8.40 -5.43
N GLN A 157 0.36 -8.54 -6.43
CA GLN A 157 0.77 -9.00 -7.74
C GLN A 157 1.03 -7.78 -8.63
N MET A 158 2.22 -7.73 -9.21
CA MET A 158 2.67 -6.65 -10.08
C MET A 158 3.07 -7.22 -11.43
N ILE A 159 2.77 -6.50 -12.51
CA ILE A 159 3.16 -6.89 -13.86
C ILE A 159 4.48 -6.21 -14.20
N PRO A 160 5.60 -6.95 -14.40
CA PRO A 160 6.90 -6.34 -14.64
C PRO A 160 6.92 -5.44 -15.88
N GLY A 161 7.44 -4.23 -15.70
CA GLY A 161 7.64 -3.24 -16.77
C GLY A 161 6.36 -2.53 -17.20
N SER A 162 5.23 -2.78 -16.55
CA SER A 162 3.95 -2.13 -16.87
C SER A 162 3.94 -0.63 -16.56
N ASN A 163 4.93 -0.13 -15.82
CA ASN A 163 5.09 1.28 -15.47
C ASN A 163 5.57 2.17 -16.63
N SER A 164 6.07 1.58 -17.73
CA SER A 164 6.68 2.33 -18.84
C SER A 164 6.16 1.91 -20.22
N ARG A 165 4.99 1.28 -20.29
CA ARG A 165 4.36 0.87 -21.55
C ARG A 165 2.85 0.98 -21.48
N ALA A 166 2.22 1.01 -22.65
CA ALA A 166 0.77 0.87 -22.75
C ALA A 166 0.33 -0.51 -22.23
N ALA A 167 -0.88 -0.56 -21.69
CA ALA A 167 -1.50 -1.79 -21.25
C ALA A 167 -1.80 -2.70 -22.44
N THR A 168 -1.72 -4.01 -22.20
CA THR A 168 -2.11 -5.00 -23.20
C THR A 168 -3.62 -5.20 -23.21
N PRO A 169 -4.19 -5.75 -24.30
CA PRO A 169 -5.61 -6.10 -24.34
C PRO A 169 -6.04 -7.02 -23.17
N GLU A 170 -5.17 -7.92 -22.72
CA GLU A 170 -5.45 -8.80 -21.58
C GLU A 170 -5.52 -8.03 -20.26
N GLU A 171 -4.67 -7.03 -20.07
CA GLU A 171 -4.67 -6.17 -18.88
C GLU A 171 -5.91 -5.28 -18.83
N ILE A 172 -6.30 -4.73 -19.98
CA ILE A 172 -7.54 -3.96 -20.13
C ILE A 172 -8.75 -4.87 -19.85
N GLY A 173 -8.77 -6.06 -20.44
CA GLY A 173 -9.82 -7.05 -20.20
C GLY A 173 -9.90 -7.48 -18.74
N ALA A 174 -8.76 -7.65 -18.05
CA ALA A 174 -8.73 -7.99 -16.63
C ALA A 174 -9.21 -6.85 -15.71
N GLN A 175 -8.97 -5.59 -16.09
CA GLN A 175 -9.53 -4.42 -15.41
C GLN A 175 -11.06 -4.36 -15.59
N GLU A 176 -11.54 -4.55 -16.82
CA GLU A 176 -12.97 -4.50 -17.17
C GLU A 176 -13.76 -5.67 -16.60
N ALA A 177 -13.16 -6.85 -16.53
CA ALA A 177 -13.73 -8.03 -15.91
C ALA A 177 -13.80 -7.94 -14.37
N GLY A 178 -13.63 -6.74 -13.80
CA GLY A 178 -13.77 -6.44 -12.37
C GLY A 178 -14.95 -7.20 -11.76
N TRP A 179 -14.61 -8.32 -11.13
CA TRP A 179 -15.43 -9.33 -10.46
C TRP A 179 -16.85 -9.63 -11.00
N GLU A 180 -17.05 -10.85 -11.52
CA GLU A 180 -18.34 -11.56 -11.67
C GLU A 180 -19.01 -11.89 -10.31
N GLY A 181 -19.05 -10.95 -9.36
CA GLY A 181 -19.55 -11.18 -8.00
C GLY A 181 -20.43 -10.06 -7.45
N GLU A 182 -21.08 -9.27 -8.30
CA GLU A 182 -22.27 -8.50 -7.92
C GLU A 182 -23.53 -9.37 -8.07
N SER A 183 -23.94 -9.98 -6.98
CA SER A 183 -25.35 -10.23 -6.64
C SER A 183 -25.57 -10.04 -5.15
#